data_AF-A0AAE3GQS0-F1
#
_entry.id   AF-A0AAE3GQS0-F1
#
_cell.length_a   1.000
_cell.length_b   1.000
_cell.length_c   1.000
_cell.angle_alpha   90.00
_cell.angle_beta   90.00
_cell.angle_gamma   90.00
#
_symmetry.space_group_name_H-M   'P 1'
#
loop_
_entity.id
_entity.type
_entity.pdbx_description
1 polymer ?
#
loop_
_entity_poly.entity_id
_entity_poly.type
_entity_poly.pdbx_seq_one_letter_code
_entity_poly.pdbx_strand_id
1 'polypeptide(L)' 'MPQYWVSDLKNSQLKVFRDWLEGNYQTEVTLVEGIISPLSFPDVAIEVRRLFS' A
#
# COMPACT_ATOMS: atom_id res chain seq x y z
N MET A 1 2.71 -4.53 13.29
CA MET A 1 2.32 -3.11 13.09
C MET A 1 1.16 -3.07 12.12
N PRO A 2 0.06 -2.37 12.41
CA PRO A 2 -1.08 -2.34 11.51
C PRO A 2 -0.74 -1.51 10.26
N GLN A 3 -1.08 -2.04 9.10
CA GLN A 3 -1.11 -1.33 7.83
C GLN A 3 -2.44 -1.62 7.15
N TYR A 4 -2.92 -0.69 6.34
CA TYR A 4 -4.16 -0.85 5.60
C TYR A 4 -3.94 -0.45 4.14
N TRP A 5 -4.38 -1.30 3.21
CA TRP A 5 -4.12 -1.15 1.78
C TRP A 5 -5.47 -1.06 1.06
N VAL A 6 -5.61 -0.07 0.19
CA VAL A 6 -6.81 0.16 -0.62
C VAL A 6 -6.43 0.18 -2.09
N SER A 7 -6.96 -0.77 -2.85
CA SER A 7 -6.83 -0.77 -4.31
C SER A 7 -7.94 0.09 -4.92
N ASP A 8 -7.57 1.22 -5.49
CA ASP A 8 -8.47 2.07 -6.26
C ASP A 8 -8.43 1.62 -7.73
N LEU A 9 -9.30 0.68 -8.06
CA LEU A 9 -9.39 0.05 -9.38
C LEU A 9 -9.74 1.07 -10.48
N LYS A 10 -10.55 2.08 -10.16
CA LYS A 10 -10.99 3.09 -11.13
C LYS A 10 -9.81 3.91 -11.63
N ASN A 11 -8.91 4.28 -10.74
CA ASN A 11 -7.71 5.06 -11.07
C ASN A 11 -6.46 4.18 -11.24
N SER A 12 -6.58 2.86 -11.09
CA SER A 12 -5.47 1.89 -11.16
C SER A 12 -4.29 2.27 -10.25
N GLN A 13 -4.61 2.62 -8.99
CA GLN A 13 -3.63 3.05 -8.01
C GLN A 13 -3.82 2.31 -6.69
N LEU A 14 -2.72 2.09 -5.98
CA LEU A 14 -2.70 1.48 -4.66
C LEU A 14 -2.45 2.56 -3.61
N LYS A 15 -3.36 2.69 -2.64
CA LYS A 15 -3.17 3.52 -1.46
C LYS A 15 -2.75 2.67 -0.27
N VAL A 16 -1.68 3.08 0.41
CA VAL A 16 -1.13 2.37 1.56
C VAL A 16 -1.07 3.29 2.76
N PHE A 17 -1.75 2.89 3.82
CA PHE A 17 -1.82 3.59 5.10
C PHE A 17 -0.95 2.87 6.14
N ARG A 18 -0.06 3.62 6.79
CA ARG A 18 0.95 3.14 7.76
C ARG A 18 1.08 4.11 8.94
N ASP A 19 1.89 3.69 9.92
CA ASP A 19 2.23 4.46 11.12
C ASP A 19 0.98 4.85 11.91
N TRP A 20 0.34 3.83 12.50
CA TRP A 20 -0.82 4.02 13.37
C TRP A 20 -0.40 4.69 14.67
N LEU A 21 -0.84 5.94 14.84
CA LEU A 21 -0.60 6.75 16.03
C LEU A 21 -1.90 7.46 16.40
N GLU A 22 -2.28 7.39 17.69
CA GLU A 22 -3.43 8.12 18.25
C GLU A 22 -4.75 7.93 17.49
N GLY A 23 -4.98 6.71 16.97
CA GLY A 23 -6.24 6.37 16.30
C GLY A 23 -6.30 6.70 14.81
N ASN A 24 -5.19 7.18 14.21
CA ASN A 24 -5.09 7.49 12.80
C ASN A 24 -3.79 6.93 12.18
N TYR A 25 -3.81 6.72 10.86
CA TYR A 25 -2.60 6.45 10.09
C TYR A 25 -1.92 7.77 9.71
N GLN A 26 -0.64 7.91 10.04
CA GLN A 26 0.12 9.13 9.79
C GLN A 26 0.73 9.18 8.38
N THR A 27 0.92 8.01 7.77
CA THR A 27 1.53 7.88 6.45
C THR A 27 0.50 7.35 5.46
N GLU A 28 0.24 8.11 4.39
CA GLU A 28 -0.48 7.67 3.20
C GLU A 28 0.45 7.75 2.00
N VAL A 29 0.58 6.64 1.27
CA VAL A 29 1.34 6.56 0.02
C VAL A 29 0.40 6.13 -1.08
N THR A 30 0.34 6.88 -2.17
CA THR A 30 -0.36 6.49 -3.39
C THR A 30 0.67 6.05 -4.43
N LEU A 31 0.54 4.82 -4.92
CA LEU A 31 1.43 4.21 -5.89
C LEU A 31 0.63 3.85 -7.14
N VAL A 32 1.10 4.31 -8.30
CA VAL A 32 0.61 3.87 -9.62
C VAL A 32 1.52 2.77 -10.18
N GLU A 33 2.79 2.76 -9.76
CA GLU A 33 3.81 1.83 -10.23
C GLU A 33 4.90 1.58 -9.17
N GLY A 34 5.87 0.73 -9.52
CA GLY A 34 6.97 0.34 -8.65
C GLY A 34 6.71 -0.96 -7.89
N ILE A 35 7.59 -1.24 -6.94
CA ILE A 35 7.55 -2.44 -6.11
C ILE A 35 7.36 -2.03 -4.65
N ILE A 36 6.44 -2.67 -3.95
CA ILE A 36 6.18 -2.45 -2.54
C ILE A 36 6.10 -3.77 -1.80
N SER A 37 6.67 -3.80 -0.58
CA SER A 37 6.52 -4.93 0.34
C SER A 37 5.61 -4.58 1.51
N PRO A 38 4.72 -5.49 1.95
CA PRO A 38 4.00 -5.39 3.21
C PRO A 38 4.97 -5.33 4.41
N LEU A 39 4.66 -4.51 5.43
CA LEU A 39 5.50 -4.43 6.63
C LEU A 39 5.60 -5.77 7.38
N SER A 40 4.53 -6.57 7.36
CA SER A 40 4.52 -7.91 7.98
C SER A 40 5.23 -8.99 7.14
N PHE A 41 5.53 -8.70 5.87
CA PHE A 41 6.13 -9.65 4.93
C PHE A 41 7.16 -8.91 4.05
N PRO A 42 8.29 -8.46 4.62
CA PRO A 42 9.25 -7.61 3.91
C PRO A 42 9.86 -8.28 2.67
N ASP A 43 9.97 -9.61 2.68
CA ASP A 43 10.52 -10.39 1.57
C ASP A 43 9.53 -10.58 0.41
N VAL A 44 8.25 -10.23 0.60
CA VAL A 44 7.23 -10.32 -0.45
C VAL A 44 7.18 -9.01 -1.23
N ALA A 45 7.88 -8.97 -2.35
CA ALA A 45 7.83 -7.87 -3.30
C ALA A 45 6.60 -7.96 -4.20
N ILE A 46 5.77 -6.91 -4.20
CA ILE A 46 4.58 -6.79 -5.06
C ILE A 46 4.81 -5.70 -6.09
N GLU A 47 4.73 -6.04 -7.37
CA GLU A 47 4.73 -5.07 -8.45
C GLU A 47 3.34 -4.43 -8.59
N VAL A 48 3.23 -3.13 -8.30
CA VAL A 48 1.96 -2.41 -8.18
C VAL A 48 1.12 -2.50 -9.46
N ARG A 49 1.76 -2.41 -10.62
CA ARG A 49 1.08 -2.48 -11.92
C ARG A 49 0.35 -3.81 -12.15
N ARG A 50 0.84 -4.93 -11.59
CA ARG A 50 0.22 -6.25 -11.75
C ARG A 50 -1.08 -6.42 -10.97
N LEU A 51 -1.38 -5.52 -10.04
CA LEU A 51 -2.63 -5.54 -9.29
C LEU A 51 -3.83 -5.07 -10.12
N PHE A 52 -3.58 -4.44 -11.27
CA PHE A 52 -4.60 -3.79 -12.10
C PHE A 52 -4.59 -4.26 -13.58
N SER A 53 -3.81 -5.30 -13.90
CA SER A 53 -3.65 -5.85 -15.25
C SER A 53 -4.52 -7.07 -15.52
#